data_AF-A0A3P7LQW1-F1
#
_entry.id   AF-A0A3P7LQW1-F1
#
_cell.length_a   1.000
_cell.length_b   1.000
_cell.length_c   1.000
_cell.angle_alpha   90.00
_cell.angle_beta   90.00
_cell.angle_gamma   90.00
#
_symmetry.space_group_name_H-M   'P 1'
#
loop_
_entity.id
_entity.type
_entity.pdbx_description
1 polymer ?
#
loop_
_entity_poly.entity_id
_entity_poly.type
_entity_poly.pdbx_seq_one_letter_code
_entity_poly.pdbx_strand_id
1 'polypeptide(L)'
;MADRIAGYFVPCVIGIALLTLFVWIAIGYMSEKYLDMAPIQQMADRIAGYFVPCVIGIALLTLFVWIAIGYMSEKYLDMTPTNRFENIMKVAFEAAITVLAIACPCSLGLATPTAVMVGTGVGASNGILIKGGEPLESMHKVTTVIFDKTGTITEGRPRVVSILTLRSPLDLPLENLALICGSAESHSEHPIGAAITNFVKQFCLHLLRLKKAIPMRFAL
;
A
#
# COMPACT_ATOMS: atom_id res chain seq x y z
N MET A 1 36.99 17.23 7.50
CA MET A 1 37.26 16.16 8.50
C MET A 1 36.26 15.03 8.31
N ALA A 2 36.15 14.56 7.06
CA ALA A 2 35.15 13.61 6.59
C ALA A 2 35.84 12.70 5.57
N ASP A 3 36.90 12.01 6.00
CA ASP A 3 37.70 11.13 5.15
C ASP A 3 38.31 10.04 6.03
N ARG A 4 37.60 8.92 6.20
CA ARG A 4 38.21 7.58 6.45
C ARG A 4 37.22 6.40 6.52
N ILE A 5 36.26 6.31 5.60
CA ILE A 5 35.51 5.05 5.39
C ILE A 5 35.38 4.80 3.89
N ALA A 6 36.50 4.46 3.26
CA ALA A 6 36.53 3.82 1.95
C ALA A 6 37.50 2.64 2.05
N GLY A 7 37.07 1.60 2.77
CA GLY A 7 37.68 0.28 2.63
C GLY A 7 37.33 -0.23 1.23
N TYR A 8 38.30 -0.21 0.32
CA TYR A 8 38.18 -0.85 -0.98
C TYR A 8 38.07 -2.37 -0.76
N PHE A 9 36.83 -2.86 -0.60
CA PHE A 9 36.54 -4.27 -0.68
C PHE A 9 36.59 -4.64 -2.17
N VAL A 10 37.66 -5.29 -2.62
CA VAL A 10 37.71 -5.88 -3.96
C VAL A 10 36.73 -7.05 -3.96
N PRO A 11 35.56 -6.96 -4.61
CA PRO A 11 34.62 -8.06 -4.62
C PRO A 11 35.20 -9.15 -5.53
N CYS A 12 35.59 -10.29 -4.95
CA CYS A 12 35.91 -11.47 -5.74
C CYS A 12 34.65 -11.87 -6.54
N VAL A 13 34.79 -12.10 -7.85
CA VAL A 13 33.71 -12.31 -8.85
C VAL A 13 32.70 -13.40 -8.45
N ILE A 14 33.06 -14.28 -7.52
CA ILE A 14 32.20 -15.33 -6.93
C ILE A 14 31.00 -14.71 -6.17
N GLY A 15 31.15 -13.53 -5.56
CA GLY A 15 30.08 -12.86 -4.81
C GLY A 15 28.97 -12.28 -5.70
N ILE A 16 29.29 -11.93 -6.96
CA ILE A 16 28.33 -11.31 -7.89
C ILE A 16 27.27 -12.33 -8.31
N ALA A 17 27.64 -13.60 -8.52
CA ALA A 17 26.69 -14.66 -8.89
C ALA A 17 25.71 -14.99 -7.76
N LEU A 18 26.16 -14.94 -6.50
CA LEU A 18 25.28 -15.16 -5.35
C LEU A 18 24.36 -13.96 -5.11
N LEU A 19 24.86 -12.74 -5.35
CA LEU A 19 24.08 -11.51 -5.22
C LEU A 19 23.01 -11.40 -6.31
N THR A 20 23.33 -11.76 -7.56
CA THR A 20 22.34 -11.79 -8.65
C THR A 20 21.31 -12.88 -8.43
N LEU A 21 21.68 -14.04 -7.87
CA LEU A 21 20.72 -15.08 -7.49
C LEU A 21 19.78 -14.59 -6.37
N PHE A 22 20.30 -13.94 -5.33
CA PHE A 22 19.48 -13.36 -4.26
C PHE A 22 18.56 -12.27 -4.77
N VAL A 23 19.07 -11.38 -5.63
CA VAL A 23 18.29 -10.33 -6.28
C VAL A 23 17.22 -10.95 -7.18
N TRP A 24 17.52 -12.02 -7.91
CA TRP A 24 16.55 -12.71 -8.78
C TRP A 24 15.49 -13.47 -7.99
N ILE A 25 15.84 -14.11 -6.87
CA ILE A 25 14.88 -14.78 -5.97
C ILE A 25 13.99 -13.74 -5.28
N ALA A 26 14.57 -12.65 -4.77
CA ALA A 26 13.82 -11.59 -4.12
C ALA A 26 12.90 -10.86 -5.10
N ILE A 27 13.39 -10.51 -6.29
CA ILE A 27 12.57 -9.88 -7.33
C ILE A 27 11.52 -10.87 -7.85
N GLY A 28 11.88 -12.13 -8.09
CA GLY A 28 10.95 -13.17 -8.55
C GLY A 28 9.80 -13.36 -7.56
N TYR A 29 10.11 -13.61 -6.30
CA TYR A 29 9.12 -13.79 -5.23
C TYR A 29 8.25 -12.54 -5.02
N MET A 30 8.83 -11.34 -5.17
CA MET A 30 8.07 -10.09 -5.08
C MET A 30 7.18 -9.89 -6.31
N SER A 31 7.68 -10.17 -7.52
CA SER A 31 6.98 -9.95 -8.78
C SER A 31 5.74 -10.85 -8.94
N GLU A 32 5.81 -12.10 -8.47
CA GLU A 32 4.66 -13.01 -8.50
C GLU A 32 3.46 -12.46 -7.71
N LYS A 33 3.70 -11.68 -6.64
CA LYS A 33 2.64 -11.15 -5.79
C LYS A 33 1.99 -9.86 -6.28
N TYR A 34 2.61 -9.13 -7.21
CA TYR A 34 2.07 -7.87 -7.74
C TYR A 34 1.36 -8.05 -9.11
N LEU A 35 1.35 -9.26 -9.67
CA LEU A 35 0.71 -9.54 -10.97
C LEU A 35 -0.76 -9.93 -10.86
N ASP A 36 -1.28 -10.17 -9.65
CA ASP A 36 -2.69 -10.45 -9.46
C ASP A 36 -3.51 -9.14 -9.46
N MET A 37 -4.42 -9.05 -10.42
CA MET A 37 -5.33 -7.90 -10.58
C MET A 37 -6.32 -7.82 -9.41
N ALA A 38 -6.63 -6.60 -8.97
CA ALA A 38 -7.55 -6.35 -7.88
C ALA A 38 -8.92 -7.06 -8.06
N PRO A 39 -9.44 -7.72 -7.01
CA PRO A 39 -10.60 -8.62 -7.12
C PRO A 39 -11.94 -7.91 -7.41
N ILE A 40 -12.14 -6.63 -7.06
CA ILE A 40 -13.37 -5.91 -7.45
C ILE A 40 -13.44 -5.63 -8.96
N GLN A 41 -12.31 -5.48 -9.64
CA GLN A 41 -12.29 -5.19 -11.07
C GLN A 41 -12.86 -6.39 -11.84
N GLN A 42 -12.56 -7.60 -11.35
CA GLN A 42 -13.19 -8.84 -11.81
C GLN A 42 -14.69 -8.92 -11.47
N MET A 43 -15.15 -8.34 -10.36
CA MET A 43 -16.60 -8.26 -10.07
C MET A 43 -17.34 -7.34 -11.04
N ALA A 44 -16.78 -6.16 -11.33
CA ALA A 44 -17.35 -5.25 -12.32
C ALA A 44 -17.39 -5.90 -13.72
N ASP A 45 -16.30 -6.57 -14.12
CA ASP A 45 -16.21 -7.28 -15.39
C ASP A 45 -17.18 -8.48 -15.45
N ARG A 46 -17.38 -9.19 -14.33
CA ARG A 46 -18.37 -10.28 -14.25
C ARG A 46 -19.80 -9.75 -14.38
N ILE A 47 -20.12 -8.62 -13.73
CA ILE A 47 -21.44 -7.98 -13.85
C ILE A 47 -21.66 -7.52 -15.30
N ALA A 48 -20.67 -6.87 -15.92
CA ALA A 48 -20.73 -6.48 -17.32
C ALA A 48 -20.90 -7.69 -18.25
N GLY A 49 -20.21 -8.80 -17.95
CA GLY A 49 -20.30 -10.06 -18.69
C GLY A 49 -21.69 -10.70 -18.67
N TYR A 50 -22.47 -10.53 -17.59
CA TYR A 50 -23.87 -10.98 -17.55
C TYR A 50 -24.85 -9.92 -18.09
N PHE A 51 -24.58 -8.64 -17.86
CA PHE A 51 -25.48 -7.55 -18.22
C PHE A 51 -25.57 -7.35 -19.74
N VAL A 52 -24.45 -7.39 -20.45
CA VAL A 52 -24.40 -7.23 -21.91
C VAL A 52 -25.27 -8.25 -22.66
N PRO A 53 -25.15 -9.58 -22.44
CA PRO A 53 -26.00 -10.55 -23.12
C PRO A 53 -27.47 -10.43 -22.74
N CYS A 54 -27.80 -10.05 -21.49
CA CYS A 54 -29.19 -9.78 -21.10
C CYS A 54 -29.81 -8.62 -21.88
N VAL A 55 -29.10 -7.51 -22.03
CA VAL A 55 -29.59 -6.33 -22.77
C VAL A 55 -29.79 -6.66 -24.25
N ILE A 56 -28.84 -7.39 -24.86
CA ILE A 56 -28.98 -7.86 -26.25
C ILE A 56 -30.20 -8.78 -26.39
N GLY A 57 -30.41 -9.69 -25.43
CA GLY A 57 -31.59 -10.56 -25.41
C GLY A 57 -32.90 -9.78 -25.36
N ILE A 58 -33.00 -8.77 -24.49
CA ILE A 58 -34.19 -7.92 -24.37
C ILE A 58 -34.40 -7.09 -25.65
N ALA A 59 -33.34 -6.55 -26.25
CA ALA A 59 -33.43 -5.78 -27.50
C ALA A 59 -33.91 -6.63 -28.69
N LEU A 60 -33.48 -7.89 -28.78
CA LEU A 60 -34.01 -8.82 -29.78
C LEU A 60 -35.48 -9.16 -29.51
N LEU A 61 -35.85 -9.40 -28.25
CA LEU A 61 -37.24 -9.66 -27.88
C LEU A 61 -38.14 -8.48 -28.22
N THR A 62 -37.74 -7.24 -27.92
CA THR A 62 -38.53 -6.05 -28.27
C THR A 62 -38.67 -5.89 -29.78
N LEU A 63 -37.61 -6.17 -30.54
CA LEU A 63 -37.66 -6.19 -32.01
C LEU A 63 -38.69 -7.21 -32.52
N PHE A 64 -38.64 -8.46 -32.06
CA PHE A 64 -39.59 -9.50 -32.49
C PHE A 64 -41.04 -9.20 -32.07
N VAL A 65 -41.24 -8.69 -30.85
CA VAL A 65 -42.57 -8.32 -30.35
C VAL A 65 -43.17 -7.16 -31.18
N TRP A 66 -42.38 -6.13 -31.50
CA TRP A 66 -42.84 -5.02 -32.32
C TRP A 66 -43.11 -5.41 -33.78
N ILE A 67 -42.34 -6.35 -34.34
CA ILE A 67 -42.65 -6.92 -35.65
C ILE A 67 -43.98 -7.67 -35.60
N ALA A 68 -44.19 -8.55 -34.62
CA ALA A 68 -45.43 -9.32 -34.50
C ALA A 68 -46.68 -8.44 -34.30
N ILE A 69 -46.57 -7.39 -33.46
CA ILE A 69 -47.64 -6.41 -33.26
C ILE A 69 -47.86 -5.59 -34.54
N GLY A 70 -46.80 -5.21 -35.26
CA GLY A 70 -46.89 -4.50 -36.53
C GLY A 70 -47.60 -5.30 -37.64
N TYR A 71 -47.52 -6.63 -37.61
CA TYR A 71 -48.27 -7.51 -38.52
C TYR A 71 -49.74 -7.73 -38.11
N MET A 72 -50.06 -7.70 -36.80
CA MET A 72 -51.44 -7.89 -36.30
C MET A 72 -52.26 -6.59 -36.17
N SER A 73 -51.62 -5.43 -36.03
CA SER A 73 -52.32 -4.19 -35.70
C SER A 73 -52.91 -3.50 -36.94
N GLU A 74 -54.23 -3.38 -36.95
CA GLU A 74 -54.98 -2.66 -37.99
C GLU A 74 -54.67 -1.15 -38.02
N LYS A 75 -54.03 -0.62 -36.98
CA LYS A 75 -53.82 0.83 -36.76
C LYS A 75 -52.71 1.45 -37.63
N TYR A 76 -51.90 0.64 -38.30
CA TYR A 76 -50.88 1.09 -39.25
C TYR A 76 -51.33 0.91 -40.73
N LEU A 77 -52.59 0.50 -40.97
CA LEU A 77 -53.11 0.24 -42.31
C LEU A 77 -53.43 1.49 -43.15
N ASP A 78 -53.59 2.67 -42.55
CA ASP A 78 -54.02 3.90 -43.26
C ASP A 78 -52.89 4.65 -43.99
N MET A 79 -51.65 4.16 -43.91
CA MET A 79 -50.54 4.70 -44.67
C MET A 79 -50.26 3.82 -45.89
N THR A 80 -50.18 4.48 -47.05
CA THR A 80 -50.04 3.94 -48.42
C THR A 80 -49.40 2.54 -48.54
N PRO A 81 -49.98 1.63 -49.36
CA PRO A 81 -49.63 0.20 -49.39
C PRO A 81 -48.22 -0.13 -49.90
N THR A 82 -47.44 0.84 -50.37
CA THR A 82 -46.14 0.59 -50.99
C THR A 82 -44.99 0.42 -49.97
N ASN A 83 -45.15 0.87 -48.71
CA ASN A 83 -44.04 0.95 -47.74
C ASN A 83 -44.35 0.26 -46.38
N ARG A 84 -45.32 -0.66 -46.29
CA ARG A 84 -45.70 -1.31 -45.01
C ARG A 84 -44.53 -1.99 -44.30
N PHE A 85 -43.74 -2.77 -45.04
CA PHE A 85 -42.57 -3.46 -44.48
C PHE A 85 -41.50 -2.47 -43.98
N GLU A 86 -41.25 -1.39 -44.73
CA GLU A 86 -40.28 -0.36 -44.33
C GLU A 86 -40.71 0.38 -43.06
N ASN A 87 -41.99 0.73 -42.92
CA ASN A 87 -42.48 1.46 -41.75
C ASN A 87 -42.48 0.59 -40.48
N ILE A 88 -42.87 -0.68 -40.58
CA ILE A 88 -42.83 -1.63 -39.46
C ILE A 88 -41.38 -1.86 -39.01
N MET A 89 -40.46 -2.06 -39.95
CA MET A 89 -39.04 -2.23 -39.64
C MET A 89 -38.46 -0.97 -38.99
N LYS A 90 -38.77 0.24 -39.49
CA LYS A 90 -38.32 1.50 -38.87
C LYS A 90 -38.73 1.61 -37.39
N VAL A 91 -40.00 1.36 -37.08
CA VAL A 91 -40.51 1.44 -35.70
C VAL A 91 -39.88 0.36 -34.79
N ALA A 92 -39.74 -0.88 -35.29
CA ALA A 92 -39.13 -1.96 -34.53
C ALA A 92 -37.63 -1.71 -34.25
N PHE A 93 -36.87 -1.20 -35.23
CA PHE A 93 -35.47 -0.83 -35.04
C PHE A 93 -35.29 0.39 -34.14
N GLU A 94 -36.15 1.40 -34.25
CA GLU A 94 -36.16 2.56 -33.35
C GLU A 94 -36.42 2.14 -31.90
N ALA A 95 -37.39 1.25 -31.67
CA ALA A 95 -37.67 0.68 -30.35
C ALA A 95 -36.50 -0.18 -29.81
N ALA A 96 -35.81 -0.95 -30.66
CA ALA A 96 -34.68 -1.76 -30.23
C ALA A 96 -33.45 -0.90 -29.87
N ILE A 97 -33.14 0.12 -30.68
CA ILE A 97 -32.00 1.02 -30.46
C ILE A 97 -32.22 1.89 -29.22
N THR A 98 -33.45 2.36 -28.98
CA THR A 98 -33.77 3.13 -27.77
C THR A 98 -33.57 2.30 -26.50
N VAL A 99 -33.96 1.02 -26.49
CA VAL A 99 -33.69 0.10 -25.37
C VAL A 99 -32.19 -0.10 -25.15
N LEU A 100 -31.41 -0.30 -26.21
CA LEU A 100 -29.94 -0.41 -26.12
C LEU A 100 -29.30 0.88 -25.58
N ALA A 101 -29.77 2.05 -26.04
CA ALA A 101 -29.24 3.34 -25.61
C ALA A 101 -29.52 3.63 -24.13
N ILE A 102 -30.73 3.32 -23.65
CA ILE A 102 -31.12 3.52 -22.25
C ILE A 102 -30.38 2.54 -21.32
N ALA A 103 -30.06 1.34 -21.80
CA ALA A 103 -29.39 0.32 -21.01
C ALA A 103 -27.88 0.56 -20.80
N CYS A 104 -27.26 1.54 -21.47
CA CYS A 104 -25.81 1.76 -21.40
C CYS A 104 -25.33 2.02 -19.95
N PRO A 105 -24.49 1.14 -19.36
CA PRO A 105 -24.14 1.21 -17.94
C PRO A 105 -22.95 2.16 -17.69
N CYS A 106 -23.00 3.39 -18.21
CA CYS A 106 -21.90 4.37 -18.12
C CYS A 106 -21.45 4.65 -16.68
N SER A 107 -22.38 4.58 -15.72
CA SER A 107 -22.10 4.80 -14.29
C SER A 107 -21.36 3.63 -13.63
N LEU A 108 -21.54 2.40 -14.13
CA LEU A 108 -21.00 1.19 -13.52
C LEU A 108 -19.47 1.15 -13.60
N GLY A 109 -18.90 1.59 -14.73
CA GLY A 109 -17.45 1.61 -14.95
C GLY A 109 -16.70 2.69 -14.15
N LEU A 110 -17.38 3.78 -13.77
CA LEU A 110 -16.78 4.89 -13.02
C LEU A 110 -16.97 4.79 -11.50
N ALA A 111 -17.94 4.02 -11.02
CA ALA A 111 -18.21 3.88 -9.60
C ALA A 111 -17.01 3.35 -8.80
N THR A 112 -16.37 2.29 -9.29
CA THR A 112 -15.21 1.66 -8.63
C THR A 112 -13.98 2.57 -8.55
N PRO A 113 -13.47 3.16 -9.66
CA PRO A 113 -12.28 4.01 -9.58
C PRO A 113 -12.51 5.29 -8.77
N THR A 114 -13.73 5.86 -8.81
CA THR A 114 -14.06 7.05 -8.00
C THR A 114 -14.09 6.72 -6.52
N ALA A 115 -14.67 5.59 -6.12
CA ALA A 115 -14.66 5.14 -4.72
C ALA A 115 -13.23 4.90 -4.20
N VAL A 116 -12.38 4.21 -4.98
CA VAL A 116 -10.98 3.94 -4.59
C VAL A 116 -10.17 5.24 -4.53
N MET A 117 -10.31 6.13 -5.51
CA MET A 117 -9.60 7.40 -5.54
C MET A 117 -9.96 8.31 -4.36
N VAL A 118 -11.25 8.43 -4.04
CA VAL A 118 -11.70 9.25 -2.90
C VAL A 118 -11.32 8.57 -1.59
N GLY A 119 -11.49 7.25 -1.46
CA GLY A 119 -11.12 6.51 -0.25
C GLY A 119 -9.64 6.59 0.08
N THR A 120 -8.76 6.46 -0.92
CA THR A 120 -7.31 6.63 -0.74
C THR A 120 -6.93 8.08 -0.44
N GLY A 121 -7.62 9.07 -1.03
CA GLY A 121 -7.42 10.48 -0.72
C GLY A 121 -7.77 10.82 0.73
N VAL A 122 -8.89 10.31 1.24
CA VAL A 122 -9.29 10.45 2.65
C VAL A 122 -8.31 9.71 3.57
N GLY A 123 -7.86 8.50 3.19
CA GLY A 123 -6.83 7.77 3.94
C GLY A 123 -5.53 8.56 4.07
N ALA A 124 -5.06 9.15 2.98
CA ALA A 124 -3.86 9.97 2.96
C ALA A 124 -3.99 11.21 3.86
N SER A 125 -5.17 11.83 3.92
CA SER A 125 -5.43 12.96 4.84
C SER A 125 -5.33 12.58 6.32
N ASN A 126 -5.51 11.28 6.65
CA ASN A 126 -5.36 10.73 7.99
C ASN A 126 -3.98 10.09 8.24
N GLY A 127 -3.01 10.30 7.34
CA GLY A 127 -1.66 9.72 7.45
C GLY A 127 -1.58 8.23 7.10
N ILE A 128 -2.61 7.65 6.49
CA ILE A 128 -2.64 6.26 6.05
C ILE A 128 -2.39 6.22 4.53
N LEU A 129 -1.18 5.80 4.14
CA LEU A 129 -0.84 5.66 2.72
C LEU A 129 -1.22 4.26 2.22
N ILE A 130 -2.29 4.20 1.41
CA ILE A 130 -2.78 2.97 0.80
C ILE A 130 -2.24 2.90 -0.64
N LYS A 131 -1.45 1.86 -0.95
CA LYS A 131 -0.88 1.65 -2.28
C LYS A 131 -1.75 0.66 -3.07
N GLY A 132 -2.49 1.17 -4.06
CA GLY A 132 -3.39 0.36 -4.88
C GLY A 132 -4.80 0.20 -4.31
N GLY A 133 -5.72 -0.35 -5.10
CA GLY A 133 -7.12 -0.58 -4.69
C GLY A 133 -7.36 -1.91 -3.95
N GLU A 134 -6.58 -2.94 -4.26
CA GLU A 134 -6.74 -4.27 -3.66
C GLU A 134 -6.56 -4.30 -2.13
N PRO A 135 -5.60 -3.57 -1.52
CA PRO A 135 -5.49 -3.52 -0.06
C PRO A 135 -6.69 -2.82 0.60
N LEU A 136 -7.31 -1.84 -0.08
CA LEU A 136 -8.47 -1.11 0.42
C LEU A 136 -9.70 -2.04 0.53
N GLU A 137 -9.85 -2.95 -0.43
CA GLU A 137 -10.92 -3.97 -0.41
C GLU A 137 -10.64 -5.09 0.57
N SER A 138 -9.40 -5.57 0.59
CA SER A 138 -8.98 -6.66 1.47
C SER A 138 -9.07 -6.26 2.93
N MET A 139 -8.84 -4.97 3.27
CA MET A 139 -8.98 -4.43 4.61
C MET A 139 -10.32 -4.75 5.26
N HIS A 140 -11.43 -4.74 4.51
CA HIS A 140 -12.75 -5.06 5.07
C HIS A 140 -12.87 -6.52 5.53
N LYS A 141 -12.08 -7.43 4.96
CA LYS A 141 -12.07 -8.86 5.30
C LYS A 141 -11.05 -9.23 6.38
N VAL A 142 -10.20 -8.30 6.79
CA VAL A 142 -9.16 -8.56 7.80
C VAL A 142 -9.81 -8.73 9.18
N THR A 143 -9.60 -9.89 9.81
CA THR A 143 -10.08 -10.18 11.16
C THR A 143 -8.98 -10.13 12.21
N THR A 144 -7.73 -10.34 11.79
CA THR A 144 -6.58 -10.50 12.69
C THR A 144 -5.46 -9.58 12.23
N VAL A 145 -4.89 -8.82 13.16
CA VAL A 145 -3.75 -7.93 12.91
C VAL A 145 -2.55 -8.42 13.72
N ILE A 146 -1.46 -8.74 13.02
CA ILE A 146 -0.20 -9.14 13.62
C ILE A 146 0.74 -7.95 13.51
N PHE A 147 1.15 -7.40 14.65
CA PHE A 147 2.09 -6.28 14.70
C PHE A 147 3.51 -6.81 14.85
N ASP A 148 4.44 -6.27 14.07
CA ASP A 148 5.86 -6.43 14.35
C ASP A 148 6.23 -5.62 15.60
N LYS A 149 7.07 -6.17 16.47
CA LYS A 149 7.45 -5.48 17.72
C LYS A 149 8.43 -4.35 17.44
N THR A 150 9.44 -4.61 16.63
CA THR A 150 10.58 -3.69 16.45
C THR A 150 10.24 -2.66 15.39
N GLY A 151 10.07 -1.40 15.77
CA GLY A 151 9.77 -0.32 14.82
C GLY A 151 8.29 -0.11 14.49
N THR A 152 7.37 -0.99 14.91
CA THR A 152 5.91 -0.71 14.88
C THR A 152 5.37 -0.35 16.25
N ILE A 153 5.51 -1.25 17.24
CA ILE A 153 5.09 -0.96 18.63
C ILE A 153 6.17 -0.15 19.36
N THR A 154 7.43 -0.42 19.07
CA THR A 154 8.58 0.23 19.69
C THR A 154 9.19 1.27 18.77
N GLU A 155 9.86 2.29 19.33
CA GLU A 155 10.54 3.35 18.57
C GLU A 155 11.71 2.85 17.69
N GLY A 156 12.04 1.55 17.72
CA GLY A 156 13.13 0.95 16.94
C GLY A 156 14.53 1.42 17.35
N ARG A 157 14.63 2.25 18.39
CA ARG A 157 15.89 2.80 18.91
C ARG A 157 16.10 2.32 20.35
N PRO A 158 17.01 1.36 20.59
CA PRO A 158 17.31 0.94 21.96
C PRO A 158 17.87 2.12 22.76
N ARG A 159 17.44 2.23 24.02
CA ARG A 159 17.90 3.24 24.97
C ARG A 159 18.31 2.53 26.27
N VAL A 160 19.40 2.98 26.87
CA VAL A 160 19.81 2.53 28.21
C VAL A 160 18.82 3.11 29.22
N VAL A 161 18.08 2.23 29.92
CA VAL A 161 17.05 2.61 30.92
C VAL A 161 17.60 2.55 32.34
N SER A 162 18.41 1.54 32.64
CA SER A 162 18.94 1.30 33.99
C SER A 162 20.36 0.76 33.91
N ILE A 163 21.21 1.22 34.83
CA ILE A 163 22.55 0.66 35.05
C ILE A 163 22.55 0.00 36.41
N LEU A 164 22.83 -1.30 36.43
CA LEU A 164 22.97 -2.08 37.65
C LEU A 164 24.45 -2.42 37.79
N THR A 165 25.10 -1.85 38.80
CA THR A 165 26.49 -2.17 39.14
C THR A 165 26.50 -3.22 40.25
N LEU A 166 27.08 -4.38 39.96
CA LEU A 166 27.42 -5.34 41.01
C LEU A 166 28.63 -4.78 41.78
N ARG A 167 28.61 -4.84 43.13
CA ARG A 167 29.75 -4.43 43.95
C ARG A 167 30.98 -5.25 43.53
N SER A 168 31.87 -4.59 42.80
CA SER A 168 33.18 -5.10 42.42
C SER A 168 34.18 -4.77 43.52
N PRO A 169 35.20 -5.60 43.77
CA PRO A 169 36.28 -5.31 44.71
C PRO A 169 37.10 -4.05 44.37
N LEU A 170 36.90 -3.45 43.18
CA LEU A 170 37.68 -2.29 42.72
C LEU A 170 37.07 -0.91 43.04
N ASP A 171 35.87 -0.80 43.63
CA ASP A 171 35.20 0.49 43.96
C ASP A 171 35.35 1.58 42.88
N LEU A 172 35.23 1.18 41.61
CA LEU A 172 35.35 2.11 40.48
C LEU A 172 34.12 3.03 40.44
N PRO A 173 34.31 4.36 40.31
CA PRO A 173 33.20 5.28 40.15
C PRO A 173 32.47 4.99 38.84
N LEU A 174 31.13 5.14 38.87
CA LEU A 174 30.24 4.88 37.73
C LEU A 174 30.68 5.61 36.45
N GLU A 175 31.31 6.79 36.58
CA GLU A 175 31.83 7.60 35.48
C GLU A 175 32.91 6.85 34.68
N ASN A 176 33.86 6.24 35.38
CA ASN A 176 34.99 5.53 34.75
C ASN A 176 34.50 4.25 34.07
N LEU A 177 33.57 3.54 34.71
CA LEU A 177 32.96 2.33 34.13
C LEU A 177 32.18 2.68 32.85
N ALA A 178 31.37 3.75 32.88
CA ALA A 178 30.63 4.22 31.71
C ALA A 178 31.57 4.62 30.56
N LEU A 179 32.69 5.29 30.85
CA LEU A 179 33.70 5.67 29.86
C LEU A 179 34.35 4.46 29.18
N ILE A 180 34.72 3.43 29.94
CA ILE A 180 35.33 2.21 29.41
C ILE A 180 34.33 1.44 28.53
N CYS A 181 33.09 1.29 28.98
CA CYS A 181 32.04 0.64 28.17
C CYS A 181 31.76 1.44 26.89
N GLY A 182 31.70 2.78 26.98
CA GLY A 182 31.50 3.64 25.82
C GLY A 182 32.66 3.60 24.82
N SER A 183 33.91 3.46 25.27
CA SER A 183 35.06 3.34 24.36
C SER A 183 35.12 1.96 23.71
N ALA A 184 34.79 0.90 24.45
CA ALA A 184 34.73 -0.47 23.92
C ALA A 184 33.65 -0.59 22.81
N GLU A 185 32.48 0.00 23.02
CA GLU A 185 31.37 -0.05 22.06
C GLU A 185 31.45 1.01 20.95
N SER A 186 32.45 1.90 20.97
CA SER A 186 32.55 3.04 20.04
C SER A 186 32.71 2.64 18.56
N HIS A 187 33.15 1.41 18.29
CA HIS A 187 33.35 0.87 16.95
C HIS A 187 32.28 -0.16 16.54
N SER A 188 31.26 -0.36 17.37
CA SER A 188 30.20 -1.35 17.13
C SER A 188 29.08 -0.76 16.26
N GLU A 189 28.76 -1.42 15.16
CA GLU A 189 27.59 -1.08 14.32
C GLU A 189 26.28 -1.62 14.90
N HIS A 190 26.35 -2.44 15.95
CA HIS A 190 25.17 -3.03 16.56
C HIS A 190 24.30 -1.94 17.21
N PRO A 191 22.96 -1.95 17.05
CA PRO A 191 22.07 -0.94 17.63
C PRO A 191 22.25 -0.72 19.14
N ILE A 192 22.62 -1.79 19.86
CA ILE A 192 22.92 -1.75 21.30
C ILE A 192 24.22 -0.98 21.60
N GLY A 193 25.28 -1.21 20.82
CA GLY A 193 26.55 -0.46 20.96
C GLY A 193 26.35 1.02 20.67
N ALA A 194 25.57 1.34 19.63
CA ALA A 194 25.14 2.71 19.34
C ALA A 194 24.33 3.34 20.48
N ALA A 195 23.47 2.58 21.17
CA ALA A 195 22.72 3.07 22.33
C ALA A 195 23.63 3.37 23.54
N ILE A 196 24.59 2.49 23.83
CA ILE A 196 25.54 2.66 24.94
C ILE A 196 26.44 3.87 24.70
N THR A 197 27.02 4.00 23.50
CA THR A 197 27.90 5.12 23.16
C THR A 197 27.17 6.47 23.21
N ASN A 198 25.92 6.52 22.74
CA ASN A 198 25.10 7.73 22.85
C ASN A 198 24.73 8.08 24.30
N PHE A 199 24.42 7.08 25.12
CA PHE A 199 24.17 7.29 26.54
C PHE A 199 25.40 7.86 27.25
N VAL A 200 26.58 7.27 27.03
CA VAL A 200 27.85 7.71 27.66
C VAL A 200 28.22 9.13 27.23
N LYS A 201 28.03 9.48 25.94
CA LYS A 201 28.23 10.86 25.45
C LYS A 201 27.35 11.86 26.19
N GLN A 202 26.05 11.56 26.36
CA GLN A 202 25.13 12.44 27.10
C GLN A 202 25.48 12.53 28.58
N PHE A 203 25.83 11.40 29.20
CA PHE A 203 26.25 11.33 30.59
C PHE A 203 27.52 12.17 30.85
N CYS A 204 28.52 12.06 29.98
CA CYS A 204 29.77 12.83 30.06
C CYS A 204 29.52 14.34 29.87
N LEU A 205 28.68 14.73 28.91
CA LEU A 205 28.28 16.13 28.72
C LEU A 205 27.55 16.71 29.94
N HIS A 206 26.71 15.91 30.60
CA HIS A 206 26.04 16.31 31.83
C HIS A 206 27.04 16.54 32.97
N LEU A 207 28.01 15.63 33.13
CA LEU A 207 29.08 15.75 34.13
C LEU A 207 29.97 16.98 33.91
N LEU A 208 30.37 17.23 32.66
CA LEU A 208 31.17 18.41 32.31
C LEU A 208 30.41 19.72 32.58
N ARG A 209 29.09 19.74 32.38
CA ARG A 209 28.24 20.89 32.73
C ARG A 209 28.17 21.11 34.24
N LEU A 210 28.00 20.05 35.03
CA LEU A 210 27.97 20.15 36.50
C LEU A 210 29.32 20.65 37.05
N LYS A 211 30.44 20.15 36.54
CA LYS A 211 31.78 20.61 36.93
C LYS A 211 32.08 22.06 36.52
N LYS A 212 31.45 22.57 35.45
CA LYS A 212 31.53 23.99 35.06
C LYS A 212 30.59 24.90 35.86
N ALA A 213 29.44 24.39 36.28
CA ALA A 213 28.43 25.14 37.02
C ALA A 213 28.75 25.31 38.52
N ILE A 214 29.55 24.39 39.08
CA ILE A 214 30.09 24.51 40.44
C ILE A 214 31.48 25.14 40.30
N PRO A 215 31.65 26.48 40.41
CA PRO A 215 32.97 27.06 40.48
C PRO A 215 33.65 26.46 41.72
N MET A 216 34.87 25.96 41.54
CA MET A 216 35.78 25.60 42.64
C MET A 216 35.81 26.72 43.68
N ARG A 217 35.02 26.59 44.75
CA ARG A 217 35.07 27.50 45.90
C ARG A 217 35.30 26.78 47.23
N PHE A 218 35.60 25.48 47.19
CA PHE A 218 36.04 24.72 48.36
C PHE A 218 37.16 23.75 47.97
N ALA A 219 38.37 24.29 47.97
CA ALA A 219 39.61 23.54 48.19
C ALA A 219 40.49 24.44 49.07
N LEU A 220 40.19 24.41 50.38
CA LEU A 220 41.13 24.60 51.47
C LEU A 220 41.33 23.21 52.09
#